data_AF-A0A943U0W3-F1
#
_entry.id   AF-A0A943U0W3-F1
#
_cell.length_a   1.000
_cell.length_b   1.000
_cell.length_c   1.000
_cell.angle_alpha   90.00
_cell.angle_beta   90.00
_cell.angle_gamma   90.00
#
_symmetry.space_group_name_H-M   'P 1'
#
loop_
_entity.id
_entity.type
_entity.pdbx_description
1 polymer ?
#
loop_
_entity_poly.entity_id
_entity_poly.type
_entity_poly.pdbx_seq_one_letter_code
_entity_poly.pdbx_strand_id
1 'polypeptide(L)'
;MNGTNVDYYVSGFDTAGKRVGSLICDFDPNKDKNAEKLAALKEKAKTLFTDAAVIDVVSASDYNQYLTGEYVRGADGKPAAYVAPEPTAEEQKAKKQAELQSTYEADKEALMKYYLAASLAGDADTQTELRTELTNLDAQFDADMKALNE
;
A
#
# COMPACT_ATOMS: atom_id res chain seq x y z
N MET A 1 -21.81 -2.48 21.44
CA MET A 1 -20.79 -2.00 22.41
C MET A 1 -19.79 -3.13 22.61
N ASN A 2 -18.60 -3.04 22.02
CA ASN A 2 -17.47 -3.91 22.39
C ASN A 2 -16.81 -3.33 23.65
N GLY A 3 -17.48 -3.49 24.79
CA GLY A 3 -16.96 -3.03 26.08
C GLY A 3 -15.80 -3.91 26.50
N THR A 4 -14.60 -3.36 26.50
CA THR A 4 -13.46 -3.98 27.18
C THR A 4 -13.68 -3.89 28.69
N ASN A 5 -13.21 -4.88 29.45
CA ASN A 5 -13.32 -4.92 30.91
C ASN A 5 -12.29 -4.03 31.62
N VAL A 6 -11.50 -3.28 30.86
CA VAL A 6 -10.46 -2.36 31.32
C VAL A 6 -10.53 -1.07 30.54
N ASP A 7 -10.20 0.03 31.20
CA ASP A 7 -10.31 1.39 30.65
C ASP A 7 -9.09 1.83 29.83
N TYR A 8 -7.94 1.19 30.06
CA TYR A 8 -6.66 1.58 29.46
C TYR A 8 -5.84 0.37 28.97
N TYR A 9 -5.04 0.63 27.95
CA TYR A 9 -4.09 -0.31 27.37
C TYR A 9 -2.75 0.37 27.16
N VAL A 10 -1.65 -0.38 27.29
CA VAL A 10 -0.33 0.03 26.81
C VAL A 10 -0.12 -0.61 25.45
N SER A 11 -0.16 0.18 24.39
CA SER A 11 -0.05 -0.29 23.01
C SER A 11 1.29 0.10 22.40
N GLY A 12 1.85 -0.82 21.62
CA GLY A 12 2.99 -0.56 20.76
C GLY A 12 2.55 -0.27 19.33
N PHE A 13 3.22 0.69 18.72
CA PHE A 13 2.97 1.16 17.36
C PHE A 13 4.26 1.14 16.54
N ASP A 14 4.19 0.67 15.31
CA ASP A 14 5.31 0.71 14.35
C ASP A 14 5.56 2.15 13.83
N THR A 15 6.52 2.29 12.92
CA THR A 15 6.87 3.58 12.31
C THR A 15 5.76 4.19 11.46
N ALA A 16 4.80 3.39 11.00
CA ALA A 16 3.61 3.84 10.27
C ALA A 16 2.42 4.13 11.21
N GLY A 17 2.61 3.99 12.52
CA GLY A 17 1.56 4.16 13.53
C GLY A 17 0.61 2.97 13.63
N LYS A 18 0.87 1.83 12.97
CA LYS A 18 0.04 0.63 13.10
C LYS A 18 0.34 -0.08 14.41
N ARG A 19 -0.72 -0.56 15.06
CA ARG A 19 -0.63 -1.26 16.35
C ARG A 19 0.01 -2.64 16.15
N VAL A 20 1.17 -2.87 16.76
CA VAL A 20 1.88 -4.16 16.73
C VAL A 20 1.44 -5.08 17.88
N GLY A 21 0.99 -4.51 18.99
CA GLY A 21 0.59 -5.26 20.17
C GLY A 21 0.06 -4.36 21.28
N SER A 22 -0.64 -4.95 22.25
CA SER A 22 -1.17 -4.23 23.40
C SER A 22 -1.12 -5.09 24.65
N LEU A 23 -0.81 -4.46 25.78
CA LEU A 23 -0.96 -5.03 27.12
C LEU A 23 -2.10 -4.34 27.84
N ILE A 24 -2.85 -5.11 28.61
CA ILE A 24 -3.89 -4.58 29.50
C ILE A 24 -3.22 -3.71 30.58
N CYS A 25 -3.78 -2.52 30.82
CA CYS A 25 -3.46 -1.70 31.99
C CYS A 25 -4.62 -1.83 32.99
N ASP A 26 -4.41 -2.63 34.03
CA ASP A 26 -5.40 -2.98 35.06
C ASP A 26 -5.48 -1.95 36.20
N PHE A 27 -4.77 -0.83 36.08
CA PHE A 27 -4.78 0.30 37.00
C PHE A 27 -4.98 1.62 36.26
N ASP A 28 -5.38 2.67 36.99
CA ASP A 28 -5.49 4.02 36.43
C ASP A 28 -4.09 4.62 36.21
N PRO A 29 -3.66 4.85 34.95
CA PRO A 29 -2.33 5.37 34.62
C PRO A 29 -2.17 6.86 34.97
N ASN A 30 -3.26 7.58 35.26
CA ASN A 30 -3.24 9.02 35.59
C ASN A 30 -3.02 9.28 37.08
N LYS A 31 -2.89 8.24 37.91
CA LYS A 31 -2.60 8.38 39.33
C LYS A 31 -1.09 8.31 39.56
N ASP A 32 -0.53 9.32 40.20
CA ASP A 32 0.92 9.40 40.48
C ASP A 32 1.45 8.16 41.23
N LYS A 33 0.66 7.59 42.15
CA LYS A 33 1.02 6.35 42.88
C LYS A 33 1.26 5.13 41.98
N ASN A 34 0.81 5.18 40.72
CA ASN A 34 0.97 4.11 39.74
C ASN A 34 2.10 4.40 38.73
N ALA A 35 2.83 5.51 38.86
CA ALA A 35 3.87 5.90 37.90
C ALA A 35 4.94 4.81 37.70
N GLU A 36 5.41 4.18 38.79
CA GLU A 36 6.37 3.07 38.72
C GLU A 36 5.79 1.83 38.03
N LYS A 37 4.52 1.50 38.31
CA LYS A 37 3.81 0.38 37.67
C LYS A 37 3.63 0.62 36.17
N LEU A 38 3.30 1.85 35.80
CA LEU A 38 3.17 2.26 34.41
C LEU A 38 4.52 2.19 33.68
N ALA A 39 5.59 2.66 34.30
CA ALA A 39 6.93 2.57 33.74
C ALA A 39 7.34 1.10 33.50
N ALA A 40 7.13 0.23 34.49
CA ALA A 40 7.39 -1.20 34.35
C ALA A 40 6.56 -1.86 33.24
N LEU A 41 5.28 -1.49 33.10
CA LEU A 41 4.42 -2.02 32.05
C LEU A 41 4.85 -1.54 30.64
N LYS A 42 5.29 -0.28 30.52
CA LYS A 42 5.85 0.26 29.27
C LYS A 42 7.16 -0.43 28.90
N GLU A 43 8.05 -0.67 29.86
CA GLU A 43 9.29 -1.43 29.60
C GLU A 43 8.99 -2.87 29.17
N LYS A 44 8.04 -3.54 29.83
CA LYS A 44 7.57 -4.86 29.38
C LYS A 44 7.02 -4.81 27.96
N ALA A 45 6.21 -3.81 27.62
CA ALA A 45 5.69 -3.63 26.28
C ALA A 45 6.81 -3.43 25.24
N LYS A 46 7.85 -2.62 25.54
CA LYS A 46 9.04 -2.48 24.67
C LYS A 46 9.74 -3.81 24.42
N THR A 47 9.90 -4.64 25.46
CA THR A 47 10.57 -5.94 25.32
C THR A 47 9.75 -6.96 24.54
N LEU A 48 8.41 -6.88 24.62
CA LEU A 48 7.51 -7.82 23.92
C LEU A 48 7.22 -7.39 22.48
N PHE A 49 7.14 -6.09 22.23
CA PHE A 49 6.81 -5.50 20.94
C PHE A 49 8.08 -4.92 20.31
N THR A 50 8.98 -5.79 19.86
CA THR A 50 10.27 -5.39 19.28
C THR A 50 10.12 -4.55 18.02
N ASP A 51 8.99 -4.70 17.31
CA ASP A 51 8.66 -3.92 16.11
C ASP A 51 7.98 -2.59 16.44
N ALA A 52 7.74 -2.29 17.73
CA ALA A 52 7.18 -1.01 18.14
C ALA A 52 8.25 0.09 18.11
N ALA A 53 8.01 1.12 17.30
CA ALA A 53 8.75 2.38 17.35
C ALA A 53 8.28 3.26 18.51
N VAL A 54 7.00 3.19 18.88
CA VAL A 54 6.38 4.00 19.94
C VAL A 54 5.57 3.12 20.87
N ILE A 55 5.70 3.33 22.19
CA ILE A 55 4.89 2.68 23.23
C ILE A 55 4.09 3.75 23.95
N ASP A 56 2.76 3.63 23.93
CA ASP A 56 1.88 4.64 24.52
C ASP A 56 0.69 4.05 25.28
N VAL A 57 0.13 4.83 26.18
CA VAL A 57 -1.11 4.50 26.88
C VAL A 57 -2.27 4.99 26.03
N VAL A 58 -3.22 4.11 25.77
CA VAL A 58 -4.42 4.40 24.98
C VAL A 58 -5.65 4.02 25.77
N SER A 59 -6.74 4.76 25.55
CA SER A 59 -8.03 4.42 26.14
C SER A 59 -8.61 3.15 25.52
N ALA A 60 -9.57 2.52 26.20
CA ALA A 60 -10.36 1.43 25.66
C ALA A 60 -11.05 1.76 24.32
N SER A 61 -11.57 2.98 24.18
CA SER A 61 -12.21 3.43 22.94
C SER A 61 -11.21 3.54 21.79
N ASP A 62 -10.03 4.10 22.06
CA ASP A 62 -8.98 4.25 21.04
C ASP A 62 -8.39 2.88 20.66
N TYR A 63 -8.18 2.00 21.65
CA TYR A 63 -7.76 0.63 21.43
C TYR A 63 -8.70 -0.12 20.48
N ASN A 64 -10.01 0.02 20.67
CA ASN A 64 -11.00 -0.59 19.79
C ASN A 64 -10.92 -0.07 18.36
N GLN A 65 -10.57 1.21 18.15
CA GLN A 65 -10.34 1.75 16.81
C GLN A 65 -9.08 1.17 16.17
N TYR A 66 -7.98 1.03 16.93
CA TYR A 66 -6.75 0.40 16.42
C TYR A 66 -6.91 -1.10 16.11
N LEU A 67 -7.88 -1.79 16.74
CA LEU A 67 -8.18 -3.20 16.45
C LEU A 67 -8.80 -3.42 15.07
N THR A 68 -9.48 -2.41 14.50
CA THR A 68 -10.08 -2.56 13.16
C THR A 68 -9.02 -2.59 12.05
N GLY A 69 -7.84 -2.03 12.32
CA GLY A 69 -6.79 -1.83 11.32
C GLY A 69 -7.03 -0.63 10.39
N GLU A 70 -8.17 0.05 10.52
CA GLU A 70 -8.51 1.25 9.76
C GLU A 70 -7.91 2.52 10.37
N TYR A 71 -7.42 2.45 11.61
CA TYR A 71 -6.84 3.57 12.33
C TYR A 71 -5.38 3.29 12.70
N VAL A 72 -4.56 4.33 12.60
CA VAL A 72 -3.16 4.37 13.05
C VAL A 72 -2.95 5.49 14.06
N ARG A 73 -1.89 5.40 14.86
CA ARG A 73 -1.54 6.43 15.84
C ARG A 73 -1.14 7.71 15.10
N GLY A 74 -1.97 8.74 15.24
CA GLY A 74 -1.70 10.07 14.72
C GLY A 74 -0.55 10.77 15.44
N ALA A 75 -0.12 11.91 14.89
CA ALA A 75 0.95 12.72 15.47
C ALA A 75 0.62 13.25 16.89
N ASP A 76 -0.67 13.42 17.18
CA ASP A 76 -1.19 13.82 18.50
C ASP A 76 -1.35 12.64 19.48
N GLY A 77 -1.00 11.42 19.06
CA GLY A 77 -1.12 10.20 19.84
C GLY A 77 -2.51 9.56 19.82
N LYS A 78 -3.46 10.13 19.08
CA LYS A 78 -4.84 9.62 18.98
C LYS A 78 -5.07 8.84 17.69
N PRO A 79 -6.14 8.02 17.62
CA PRO A 79 -6.47 7.31 16.40
C PRO A 79 -6.78 8.28 15.27
N ALA A 80 -6.08 8.12 14.15
CA ALA A 80 -6.33 8.79 12.89
C ALA A 80 -6.62 7.74 11.82
N ALA A 81 -7.56 8.00 10.93
CA ALA A 81 -7.86 7.09 9.83
C ALA A 81 -6.58 6.86 9.01
N TYR A 82 -6.26 5.59 8.76
CA TYR A 82 -5.15 5.21 7.92
C TYR A 82 -5.44 5.63 6.48
N VAL A 83 -4.59 6.50 5.95
CA VAL A 83 -4.58 6.83 4.52
C VAL A 83 -3.36 6.13 3.95
N ALA A 84 -3.59 5.16 3.06
CA ALA A 84 -2.49 4.55 2.33
C ALA A 84 -1.73 5.65 1.58
N PRO A 85 -0.39 5.66 1.64
CA PRO A 85 0.38 6.64 0.89
C PRO A 85 -0.01 6.53 -0.59
N GLU A 86 -0.23 7.66 -1.25
CA GLU A 86 -0.39 7.64 -2.70
C GLU A 86 0.87 7.03 -3.32
N PRO A 87 0.72 6.19 -4.37
CA PRO A 87 1.87 5.65 -5.07
C PRO A 87 2.76 6.80 -5.52
N THR A 88 4.07 6.63 -5.30
CA THR A 88 5.06 7.64 -5.68
C THR A 88 4.97 7.92 -7.18
N ALA A 89 5.46 9.09 -7.61
CA ALA A 89 5.51 9.43 -9.03
C ALA A 89 6.26 8.35 -9.85
N GLU A 90 7.29 7.73 -9.26
CA GLU A 90 8.04 6.64 -9.86
C GLU A 90 7.22 5.35 -9.98
N GLU A 91 6.49 4.95 -8.94
CA GLU A 91 5.60 3.77 -8.98
C GLU A 91 4.45 3.95 -9.97
N GLN A 92 3.85 5.14 -10.03
CA GLN A 92 2.83 5.46 -11.02
C GLN A 92 3.38 5.39 -12.46
N LYS A 93 4.60 5.90 -12.66
CA LYS A 93 5.29 5.84 -13.95
C LYS A 93 5.60 4.41 -14.35
N ALA A 94 6.17 3.60 -13.45
CA ALA A 94 6.44 2.18 -13.69
C ALA A 94 5.17 1.40 -14.03
N LYS A 95 4.06 1.69 -13.34
CA LYS A 95 2.76 1.08 -13.64
C LYS A 95 2.28 1.42 -15.05
N LYS A 96 2.34 2.70 -15.44
CA LYS A 96 1.97 3.14 -16.79
C LYS A 96 2.87 2.53 -17.87
N GLN A 97 4.17 2.39 -17.61
CA GLN A 97 5.11 1.72 -18.52
C GLN A 97 4.73 0.26 -18.72
N ALA A 98 4.43 -0.46 -17.64
CA ALA A 98 4.00 -1.85 -17.71
C ALA A 98 2.67 -2.02 -18.46
N GLU A 99 1.70 -1.12 -18.24
CA GLU A 99 0.41 -1.10 -18.96
C GLU A 99 0.60 -0.84 -20.47
N LEU A 100 1.43 0.14 -20.84
CA LEU A 100 1.78 0.42 -22.25
C LEU A 100 2.45 -0.78 -22.91
N GLN A 101 3.44 -1.37 -22.24
CA GLN A 101 4.17 -2.51 -22.80
C GLN A 101 3.28 -3.73 -22.97
N SER A 102 2.43 -4.04 -21.99
CA SER A 102 1.48 -5.14 -22.10
C SER A 102 0.49 -4.94 -23.25
N THR A 103 0.06 -3.69 -23.49
CA THR A 103 -0.89 -3.37 -24.57
C THR A 103 -0.21 -3.50 -25.93
N TYR A 104 0.98 -2.91 -26.07
CA TYR A 104 1.80 -3.02 -27.26
C TYR A 104 2.09 -4.47 -27.65
N GLU A 105 2.50 -5.31 -26.70
CA GLU A 105 2.79 -6.73 -26.96
C GLU A 105 1.54 -7.50 -27.43
N ALA A 106 0.39 -7.24 -26.82
CA ALA A 106 -0.88 -7.86 -27.22
C ALA A 106 -1.31 -7.45 -28.63
N ASP A 107 -1.25 -6.15 -28.95
CA ASP A 107 -1.62 -5.61 -30.26
C ASP A 107 -0.66 -6.12 -31.35
N LYS A 108 0.64 -6.14 -31.06
CA LYS A 108 1.66 -6.69 -31.96
C LYS A 108 1.42 -8.16 -32.25
N GLU A 109 1.11 -8.97 -31.23
CA GLU A 109 0.81 -10.38 -31.41
C GLU A 109 -0.44 -10.58 -32.29
N ALA A 110 -1.49 -9.79 -32.08
CA ALA A 110 -2.71 -9.84 -32.89
C ALA A 110 -2.43 -9.48 -34.35
N LEU A 111 -1.73 -8.38 -34.61
CA LEU A 111 -1.35 -7.94 -35.95
C LEU A 111 -0.47 -9.00 -36.67
N MET A 112 0.48 -9.60 -35.96
CA MET A 112 1.31 -10.68 -36.51
C MET A 112 0.51 -11.93 -36.87
N LYS A 113 -0.52 -12.28 -36.10
CA LYS A 113 -1.43 -13.39 -36.45
C LYS A 113 -2.22 -13.10 -37.71
N TYR A 114 -2.75 -11.87 -37.85
CA TYR A 114 -3.43 -11.46 -39.08
C TYR A 114 -2.48 -11.44 -40.28
N TYR A 115 -1.25 -10.99 -40.08
CA TYR A 115 -0.24 -10.95 -41.14
C TYR A 115 0.08 -12.35 -41.65
N LEU A 116 0.26 -13.31 -40.75
CA LEU A 116 0.48 -14.71 -41.11
C LEU A 116 -0.73 -15.30 -41.86
N ALA A 117 -1.95 -15.01 -41.43
CA ALA A 117 -3.16 -15.46 -42.12
C ALA A 117 -3.26 -14.90 -43.55
N ALA A 118 -2.99 -13.61 -43.73
CA ALA A 118 -2.94 -12.97 -45.04
C ALA A 118 -1.84 -13.56 -45.94
N SER A 119 -0.67 -13.85 -45.35
CA SER A 119 0.43 -14.52 -46.06
C SER A 119 0.05 -15.92 -46.55
N LEU A 120 -0.61 -16.72 -45.71
CA LEU A 120 -1.10 -18.05 -46.08
C LEU A 120 -2.21 -17.99 -47.14
N ALA A 121 -3.03 -16.94 -47.15
CA ALA A 121 -4.05 -16.70 -48.16
C ALA A 121 -3.48 -16.14 -49.49
N GLY A 122 -2.21 -15.74 -49.52
CA GLY A 122 -1.60 -15.07 -50.67
C GLY A 122 -2.09 -13.63 -50.88
N ASP A 123 -2.70 -13.02 -49.87
CA ASP A 123 -3.24 -11.67 -49.92
C ASP A 123 -2.13 -10.64 -49.66
N ALA A 124 -1.55 -10.12 -50.74
CA ALA A 124 -0.42 -9.19 -50.69
C ALA A 124 -0.83 -7.76 -50.26
N ASP A 125 -2.07 -7.36 -50.53
CA ASP A 125 -2.58 -6.04 -50.18
C ASP A 125 -2.77 -5.96 -48.67
N THR A 126 -3.48 -6.93 -48.07
CA THR A 126 -3.66 -7.03 -46.63
C THR A 126 -2.32 -7.15 -45.88
N GLN A 127 -1.34 -7.89 -46.43
CA GLN A 127 0.00 -7.95 -45.85
C GLN A 127 0.72 -6.59 -45.80
N THR A 128 0.51 -5.75 -46.81
CA THR A 128 1.14 -4.41 -46.89
C THR A 128 0.50 -3.46 -45.89
N GLU A 129 -0.83 -3.51 -45.75
CA GLU A 129 -1.57 -2.74 -44.73
C GLU A 129 -1.11 -3.12 -43.32
N LEU A 130 -1.07 -4.42 -43.00
CA LEU A 130 -0.67 -4.90 -41.68
C LEU A 130 0.79 -4.57 -41.31
N ARG A 131 1.71 -4.54 -42.29
CA ARG A 131 3.08 -4.03 -42.06
C ARG A 131 3.11 -2.55 -41.72
N THR A 132 2.24 -1.77 -42.36
CA THR A 132 2.11 -0.35 -42.07
C THR A 132 1.54 -0.14 -40.66
N GLU A 133 0.52 -0.92 -40.27
CA GLU A 133 -0.04 -0.89 -38.92
C GLU A 133 0.99 -1.28 -37.86
N LEU A 134 1.78 -2.32 -38.08
CA LEU A 134 2.87 -2.70 -37.17
C LEU A 134 3.91 -1.58 -37.01
N THR A 135 4.28 -0.91 -38.11
CA THR A 135 5.22 0.22 -38.07
C THR A 135 4.64 1.41 -37.30
N ASN A 136 3.35 1.69 -37.47
CA ASN A 136 2.66 2.75 -36.74
C ASN A 136 2.53 2.41 -35.25
N LEU A 137 2.26 1.15 -34.92
CA LEU A 137 2.20 0.66 -33.54
C LEU A 137 3.56 0.83 -32.84
N ASP A 138 4.66 0.46 -33.50
CA ASP A 138 6.02 0.66 -32.97
C ASP A 138 6.30 2.15 -32.72
N ALA A 139 5.98 3.02 -33.68
CA ALA A 139 6.20 4.46 -33.56
C ALA A 139 5.34 5.10 -32.45
N GLN A 140 4.09 4.64 -32.29
CA GLN A 140 3.21 5.12 -31.23
C GLN A 140 3.71 4.69 -29.86
N PHE A 141 4.12 3.43 -29.70
CA PHE A 141 4.70 2.93 -28.46
C PHE A 141 5.95 3.73 -28.04
N ASP A 142 6.86 3.99 -28.98
CA ASP A 142 8.05 4.79 -28.72
C ASP A 142 7.70 6.22 -28.29
N ALA A 143 6.71 6.85 -28.93
CA ALA A 143 6.22 8.18 -28.58
C ALA A 143 5.61 8.22 -27.17
N ASP A 144 4.78 7.24 -26.82
CA ASP A 144 4.13 7.14 -25.51
C ASP A 144 5.15 6.88 -24.40
N MET A 145 6.13 6.00 -24.67
CA MET A 145 7.24 5.74 -23.74
C MET A 145 8.11 6.99 -23.53
N LYS A 146 8.33 7.80 -24.57
CA LYS A 146 9.06 9.07 -24.46
C LYS A 146 8.27 10.09 -23.64
N ALA A 147 6.98 10.28 -23.94
CA ALA A 147 6.11 11.21 -23.23
C ALA A 147 5.95 10.85 -21.75
N LEU A 148 6.01 9.57 -21.40
CA LEU A 148 5.98 9.09 -20.01
C LEU A 148 7.31 9.32 -19.28
N ASN A 149 8.40 9.56 -20.02
CA ASN A 149 9.74 9.75 -19.49
C ASN A 149 10.20 11.22 -19.41
N GLU A 150 9.47 12.13 -20.05
CA GLU A 150 9.66 13.59 -19.98
C GLU A 150 8.98 14.22 -18.75
#